data_AF-A0A949A7C5-F1
#
_entry.id   AF-A0A949A7C5-F1
#
_cell.length_a   1.000
_cell.length_b   1.000
_cell.length_c   1.000
_cell.angle_alpha   90.00
_cell.angle_beta   90.00
_cell.angle_gamma   90.00
#
_symmetry.space_group_name_H-M   'P 1'
#
loop_
_entity.id
_entity.type
_entity.pdbx_description
1 polymer ?
#
loop_
_entity_poly.entity_id
_entity_poly.type
_entity_poly.pdbx_seq_one_letter_code
_entity_poly.pdbx_strand_id
1 'polypeptide(L)' 'MPSRSGVSWGNGGGQPRIGDIIAENLSDEQVIELDGGCLDFYRSGARKKERNARFMERIPQEQFKAEAHQTSKR' A
#
# COMPACT_ATOMS: atom_id res chain seq x y z
N MET A 1 16.32 2.34 -20.59
CA MET A 1 16.48 2.34 -19.13
C MET A 1 15.25 1.65 -18.56
N PRO A 2 15.35 0.59 -17.74
CA PRO A 2 14.18 0.08 -17.04
C PRO A 2 13.56 1.21 -16.20
N SER A 3 12.22 1.29 -16.17
CA SER A 3 11.50 2.19 -15.29
C SER A 3 11.91 1.89 -13.84
N ARG A 4 12.16 2.93 -13.05
CA ARG A 4 12.27 2.81 -11.60
C ARG A 4 10.94 3.23 -11.02
N SER A 5 10.04 2.28 -10.89
CA SER A 5 8.69 2.51 -10.37
C SER A 5 8.64 2.20 -8.87
N GLY A 6 7.62 2.70 -8.17
CA GLY A 6 7.46 2.52 -6.74
C GLY A 6 5.99 2.64 -6.32
N VAL A 7 5.66 2.11 -5.15
CA VAL A 7 4.31 2.11 -4.59
C VAL A 7 4.27 3.02 -3.36
N SER A 8 3.30 3.94 -3.34
CA SER A 8 3.08 4.84 -2.20
C SER A 8 1.60 4.93 -1.84
N TRP A 9 1.30 5.03 -0.54
CA TRP A 9 -0.06 4.97 -0.01
C TRP A 9 -0.40 6.22 0.80
N GLY A 10 -1.20 7.12 0.20
CA GLY A 10 -1.59 8.42 0.76
C GLY A 10 -3.09 8.72 0.66
N ASN A 11 -3.49 9.94 1.04
CA ASN A 11 -4.90 10.37 0.96
C ASN A 11 -5.02 11.80 0.46
N GLY A 12 -5.81 12.01 -0.60
CA GLY A 12 -6.14 13.33 -1.15
C GLY A 12 -7.52 13.87 -0.73
N GLY A 13 -8.27 13.16 0.12
CA GLY A 13 -9.60 13.58 0.56
C GLY A 13 -9.59 14.70 1.61
N GLY A 14 -10.73 14.95 2.26
CA GLY A 14 -10.92 16.07 3.20
C GLY A 14 -10.01 16.14 4.43
N GLN A 15 -9.13 15.15 4.65
CA GLN A 15 -8.02 15.21 5.58
C GLN A 15 -6.77 14.64 4.88
N PRO A 16 -6.05 15.48 4.11
CA PRO A 16 -4.96 15.02 3.27
C PRO A 16 -3.80 14.47 4.10
N ARG A 17 -3.11 13.45 3.56
CA ARG A 17 -1.94 12.83 4.16
C ARG A 17 -0.94 12.47 3.07
N ILE A 18 0.32 12.83 3.28
CA ILE A 18 1.43 12.42 2.41
C ILE A 18 1.54 10.90 2.43
N GLY A 19 1.68 10.30 1.25
CA GLY A 19 1.79 8.86 1.14
C GLY A 19 3.12 8.35 1.66
N ASP A 20 3.10 7.20 2.32
CA ASP A 20 4.33 6.52 2.70
C ASP A 20 4.82 5.67 1.54
N ILE A 21 6.15 5.65 1.36
CA ILE A 21 6.80 4.81 0.38
C ILE A 21 6.83 3.38 0.91
N ILE A 22 6.18 2.47 0.20
CA ILE A 22 6.09 1.05 0.56
C ILE A 22 7.27 0.29 -0.06
N ALA A 23 7.59 0.60 -1.32
CA ALA A 23 8.73 0.06 -2.04
C ALA A 23 9.14 0.99 -3.19
N GLU A 24 10.41 0.93 -3.56
CA GLU A 24 11.00 1.67 -4.68
C GLU A 24 11.76 0.71 -5.58
N ASN A 25 12.09 1.16 -6.80
CA ASN A 25 12.94 0.44 -7.75
C ASN A 25 12.36 -0.93 -8.13
N LEU A 26 11.04 -0.96 -8.35
CA LEU A 26 10.29 -2.12 -8.83
C LEU A 26 10.12 -2.06 -10.36
N SER A 27 10.01 -3.23 -10.99
CA SER A 27 9.49 -3.33 -12.35
C SER A 27 7.98 -3.01 -12.37
N ASP A 28 7.44 -2.73 -13.54
CA ASP A 28 6.03 -2.39 -13.68
C ASP A 28 5.12 -3.56 -13.23
N GLU A 29 5.53 -4.80 -13.49
CA GLU A 29 4.81 -6.00 -13.01
C GLU A 29 4.86 -6.11 -11.49
N GLN A 30 6.02 -5.88 -10.89
CA GLN A 30 6.19 -5.92 -9.43
C GLN A 30 5.37 -4.82 -8.74
N VAL A 31 5.21 -3.66 -9.38
CA VAL A 31 4.33 -2.60 -8.89
C VAL A 31 2.88 -3.06 -8.87
N ILE A 32 2.40 -3.67 -9.96
CA ILE A 32 1.01 -4.17 -10.04
C ILE A 32 0.77 -5.25 -8.99
N GLU A 33 1.72 -6.17 -8.81
CA GLU A 33 1.64 -7.26 -7.83
C GLU A 33 1.61 -6.71 -6.39
N LEU A 34 2.52 -5.77 -6.08
CA LEU A 34 2.61 -5.17 -4.74
C LEU A 34 1.39 -4.29 -4.42
N ASP A 35 0.92 -3.48 -5.37
CA ASP A 35 -0.27 -2.64 -5.15
C ASP A 35 -1.53 -3.49 -4.98
N GLY A 36 -1.64 -4.61 -5.71
CA GLY A 36 -2.67 -5.63 -5.50
C GLY A 36 -2.64 -6.19 -4.07
N GLY A 37 -1.46 -6.60 -3.58
CA GLY A 37 -1.30 -7.06 -2.20
C GLY A 37 -1.67 -6.00 -1.15
N CYS A 38 -1.33 -4.73 -1.40
CA CYS A 38 -1.75 -3.62 -0.54
C CYS A 38 -3.28 -3.45 -0.50
N LEU A 39 -3.94 -3.52 -1.66
CA LEU A 39 -5.39 -3.42 -1.78
C LEU A 39 -6.12 -4.57 -1.09
N ASP A 40 -5.59 -5.79 -1.19
CA ASP A 40 -6.19 -6.97 -0.55
C ASP A 40 -6.05 -6.93 0.99
N PHE A 41 -4.88 -6.50 1.48
CA PHE A 41 -4.69 -6.28 2.91
C PHE A 41 -5.62 -5.18 3.44
N TYR A 42 -5.74 -4.08 2.70
CA TYR A 42 -6.70 -3.03 3.02
C TYR A 42 -8.15 -3.56 3.00
N ARG A 43 -8.55 -4.28 1.96
CA ARG A 43 -9.91 -4.81 1.81
C ARG A 43 -10.31 -5.76 2.94
N SER A 44 -9.38 -6.60 3.40
CA SER A 44 -9.62 -7.58 4.46
C SER A 44 -9.56 -6.98 5.86
N GLY A 45 -8.70 -5.98 6.09
CA GLY A 45 -8.46 -5.40 7.40
C GLY A 45 -9.19 -4.08 7.68
N ALA A 46 -9.74 -3.41 6.67
CA ALA A 46 -10.39 -2.10 6.84
C ALA A 46 -11.75 -2.20 7.51
N ARG A 47 -12.02 -1.26 8.43
CA ARG A 47 -13.34 -1.09 9.03
C ARG A 47 -14.31 -0.45 8.03
N LYS A 48 -15.61 -0.62 8.27
CA LYS A 48 -16.65 0.00 7.43
C LYS A 48 -16.46 1.52 7.38
N LYS A 49 -16.34 2.06 6.16
CA LYS A 49 -16.08 3.49 5.87
C LYS A 49 -14.74 4.03 6.39
N GLU A 50 -13.80 3.14 6.75
CA GLU A 50 -12.42 3.55 7.00
C GLU A 50 -11.79 3.97 5.67
N ARG A 51 -11.09 5.11 5.65
CA ARG A 51 -10.27 5.51 4.49
C ARG A 51 -8.86 4.96 4.67
N ASN A 52 -8.17 4.74 3.56
CA ASN A 52 -6.76 4.35 3.50
C ASN A 52 -5.89 5.07 4.56
N ALA A 53 -5.91 6.40 4.64
CA ALA A 53 -5.12 7.12 5.65
C ALA A 53 -5.42 6.71 7.10
N ARG A 54 -6.68 6.43 7.45
CA ARG A 54 -7.07 6.01 8.80
C ARG A 54 -6.65 4.57 9.09
N PHE A 55 -6.66 3.73 8.07
CA PHE A 55 -6.12 2.38 8.14
C PHE A 55 -4.60 2.40 8.36
N MET A 56 -3.87 3.23 7.61
CA MET A 56 -2.42 3.40 7.72
C MET A 56 -1.97 4.07 9.02
N GLU A 57 -2.81 4.90 9.65
CA GLU A 57 -2.54 5.43 10.99
C GLU A 57 -2.76 4.39 12.10
N ARG A 58 -3.67 3.44 11.88
CA ARG A 58 -4.02 2.40 12.87
C ARG A 58 -3.02 1.24 12.86
N ILE A 59 -2.49 0.90 11.69
CA ILE A 59 -1.59 -0.25 11.50
C ILE A 59 -0.16 0.25 11.37
N PRO A 60 0.80 -0.33 12.10
CA PRO A 60 2.22 0.00 11.91
C PRO A 60 2.65 -0.23 10.45
N GLN A 61 3.40 0.72 9.89
CA GLN A 61 3.90 0.62 8.51
C GLN A 61 4.66 -0.66 8.22
N GLU A 62 5.42 -1.16 9.20
CA GLU A 62 6.17 -2.40 9.07
C GLU A 62 5.26 -3.63 8.91
N GLN A 63 4.12 -3.65 9.63
CA GLN A 63 3.12 -4.69 9.46
C GLN A 63 2.48 -4.61 8.07
N PHE A 64 2.15 -3.41 7.61
CA PHE A 64 1.57 -3.20 6.28
C PHE A 64 2.51 -3.69 5.16
N LYS A 65 3.80 -3.33 5.22
CA LYS A 65 4.81 -3.78 4.25
C LYS A 65 4.93 -5.30 4.25
N ALA A 66 4.97 -5.94 5.41
CA ALA A 66 5.10 -7.39 5.51
C ALA A 66 3.92 -8.13 4.85
N GLU A 67 2.69 -7.70 5.15
CA GLU A 67 1.46 -8.33 4.63
C GLU A 67 1.28 -8.08 3.13
N ALA A 68 1.63 -6.88 2.64
CA ALA A 68 1.60 -6.57 1.21
C ALA A 68 2.52 -7.50 0.40
N HIS A 69 3.73 -7.80 0.91
CA HIS A 69 4.67 -8.72 0.26
C HIS A 69 4.25 -10.19 0.40
N GLN A 70 3.47 -10.53 1.43
CA GLN A 70 3.03 -11.91 1.70
C GLN A 70 1.81 -12.31 0.87
N THR A 71 0.97 -11.34 0.53
CA THR A 71 -0.22 -11.52 -0.32
C THR A 71 0.18 -11.64 -1.80
N SER A 72 1.24 -10.93 -2.22
CA SER A 72 1.86 -10.99 -3.55
C SER A 72 2.25 -12.42 -3.97
N LYS A 73 2.72 -13.24 -3.02
CA LYS A 73 3.25 -14.60 -3.28
C LYS A 73 2.19 -15.70 -3.40
N ARG A 74 0.92 -15.38 -3.55
CA ARG A 74 -0.18 -16.36 -3.64
C ARG A 74 -0.64 -16.63 -5.06
#